data_AF-A0A7X9B7S9-F1
#
_entry.id   AF-A0A7X9B7S9-F1
#
_cell.length_a   1.000
_cell.length_b   1.000
_cell.length_c   1.000
_cell.angle_alpha   90.00
_cell.angle_beta   90.00
_cell.angle_gamma   90.00
#
_symmetry.space_group_name_H-M   'P 1'
#
loop_
_entity.id
_entity.type
_entity.pdbx_description
1 polymer ?
#
loop_
_entity_poly.entity_id
_entity_poly.type
_entity_poly.pdbx_seq_one_letter_code
_entity_poly.pdbx_strand_id
1 'polypeptide(L)'
;NAEIAVMGPEGAANIIFKSEIADSEDPIETRAEKIEEYRDTVANPYIAAQRGFVDDVLVPSQTRPRLISAFDMLETKRENRPAKKHGNLPL
;
A
#
# COMPACT_ATOMS: atom_id res chain seq x y z
N ASN A 1 8.63 -8.67 -1.53
CA ASN A 1 7.43 -8.34 -2.32
C ASN A 1 6.76 -7.12 -1.73
N ALA A 2 5.99 -6.38 -2.52
CA ALA A 2 5.35 -5.15 -2.04
C ALA A 2 4.18 -5.48 -1.10
N GLU A 3 4.07 -4.75 0.01
CA GLU A 3 2.94 -4.77 0.94
C GLU A 3 2.44 -3.34 1.09
N ILE A 4 1.17 -3.09 0.79
CA ILE A 4 0.58 -1.74 0.82
C ILE A 4 -0.61 -1.78 1.78
N ALA A 5 -0.47 -1.11 2.93
CA ALA A 5 -1.51 -1.04 3.96
C ALA A 5 -1.45 0.32 4.68
N VAL A 6 -2.53 0.66 5.39
CA VAL A 6 -2.62 1.90 6.18
C VAL A 6 -1.66 1.85 7.38
N MET A 7 -1.46 0.67 7.94
CA MET A 7 -0.54 0.39 9.05
C MET A 7 -0.08 -1.07 8.97
N GLY A 8 0.85 -1.47 9.84
CA GLY A 8 1.34 -2.85 9.91
C GLY A 8 0.22 -3.87 10.18
N PRO A 9 0.23 -5.05 9.53
CA PRO A 9 -0.82 -6.07 9.68
C PRO A 9 -1.13 -6.45 11.14
N GLU A 10 -0.10 -6.55 11.98
CA GLU A 10 -0.28 -6.87 13.41
C GLU A 10 -1.07 -5.82 14.17
N GLY A 11 -0.77 -4.54 13.92
CA GLY A 11 -1.46 -3.42 14.55
C GLY A 11 -2.90 -3.31 14.05
N ALA A 12 -3.10 -3.50 12.75
CA ALA A 12 -4.42 -3.50 12.15
C ALA A 12 -5.29 -4.64 12.71
N ALA A 13 -4.77 -5.87 12.77
CA ALA A 13 -5.51 -7.02 13.26
C ALA A 13 -5.95 -6.84 14.72
N ASN A 14 -5.07 -6.32 15.58
CA ASN A 14 -5.39 -6.05 16.99
C ASN A 14 -6.47 -5.00 17.21
N ILE A 15 -6.66 -4.08 16.24
CA ILE A 15 -7.68 -3.03 16.32
C ILE A 15 -9.00 -3.54 15.72
N ILE A 16 -8.94 -4.14 14.54
CA ILE A 16 -10.11 -4.56 13.75
C ILE A 16 -10.77 -5.79 14.37
N PHE A 17 -9.98 -6.80 14.73
CA PHE A 17 -10.45 -8.09 15.26
C PHE A 17 -10.34 -8.17 16.78
N LYS A 18 -10.28 -7.02 17.46
CA LYS A 18 -10.08 -6.93 18.91
C LYS A 18 -11.04 -7.84 19.70
N SER A 19 -12.32 -7.80 19.34
CA SER A 19 -13.36 -8.60 20.02
C SER A 19 -13.24 -10.09 19.69
N GLU A 20 -13.06 -10.45 18.41
CA GLU A 20 -12.86 -11.85 18.00
C GLU A 20 -11.66 -12.51 18.68
N ILE A 21 -10.54 -11.77 18.81
CA ILE A 21 -9.35 -12.26 19.49
C ILE A 21 -9.61 -12.42 21.00
N ALA A 22 -10.32 -11.47 21.61
CA ALA A 22 -10.58 -11.50 23.06
C ALA A 22 -11.59 -12.57 23.48
N ASP A 23 -12.57 -12.87 22.63
CA ASP A 23 -13.65 -13.82 22.90
C ASP A 23 -13.30 -15.25 22.44
N SER A 24 -12.13 -15.46 21.83
CA SER A 24 -11.64 -16.76 21.37
C SER A 24 -11.16 -17.66 22.51
N GLU A 25 -11.29 -18.97 22.31
CA GLU A 25 -10.73 -20.00 23.21
C GLU A 25 -9.19 -19.97 23.22
N ASP A 26 -8.56 -19.63 22.09
CA ASP A 26 -7.12 -19.36 21.98
C ASP A 26 -6.86 -18.00 21.28
N PRO A 27 -6.74 -16.92 22.07
CA PRO A 27 -6.45 -15.59 21.55
C PRO A 27 -5.12 -15.47 20.80
N ILE A 28 -4.13 -16.31 21.10
CA ILE A 28 -2.81 -16.24 20.45
C ILE A 28 -2.92 -16.83 19.05
N GLU A 29 -3.55 -18.00 18.92
CA GLU A 29 -3.78 -18.65 17.63
C GLU A 29 -4.70 -17.81 16.75
N THR A 30 -5.86 -17.37 17.26
CA THR A 30 -6.79 -16.52 16.50
C THR A 30 -6.14 -15.22 16.06
N ARG A 31 -5.29 -14.61 16.90
CA ARG A 31 -4.55 -13.42 16.49
C ARG A 31 -3.61 -13.70 15.32
N ALA A 32 -2.87 -14.82 15.33
CA ALA A 32 -1.98 -15.18 14.25
C ALA A 32 -2.74 -15.43 12.94
N GLU A 33 -3.88 -16.12 13.01
CA GLU A 33 -4.77 -16.33 11.87
C GLU A 33 -5.28 -15.01 11.28
N LYS A 34 -5.74 -14.08 12.14
CA LYS A 34 -6.27 -12.79 11.71
C LYS A 34 -5.22 -11.87 11.10
N ILE A 35 -3.97 -11.99 11.55
CA ILE A 35 -2.84 -11.26 10.96
C ILE A 35 -2.60 -11.75 9.53
N GLU A 36 -2.59 -13.07 9.33
CA GLU A 36 -2.37 -13.65 8.01
C GLU A 36 -3.54 -13.37 7.07
N GLU A 37 -4.78 -13.49 7.57
CA GLU A 37 -6.00 -13.09 6.85
C GLU A 37 -5.90 -11.63 6.39
N TYR A 38 -5.48 -10.72 7.26
CA TYR A 38 -5.30 -9.31 6.89
C TYR A 38 -4.18 -9.11 5.87
N ARG A 39 -3.11 -9.89 5.95
CA ARG A 39 -1.98 -9.81 5.02
C ARG A 39 -2.41 -10.20 3.61
N ASP A 40 -3.13 -11.30 3.50
CA ASP A 40 -3.60 -11.86 2.23
C ASP A 40 -4.71 -11.04 1.61
N THR A 41 -5.61 -10.49 2.41
CA THR A 41 -6.80 -9.79 1.90
C THR A 41 -6.58 -8.29 1.71
N VAL A 42 -5.75 -7.64 2.54
CA VAL A 42 -5.59 -6.19 2.55
C VAL A 42 -4.16 -5.75 2.26
N ALA A 43 -3.17 -6.36 2.90
CA ALA A 43 -1.77 -5.90 2.83
C ALA A 43 -0.99 -6.45 1.62
N ASN A 44 -1.66 -6.59 0.47
CA ASN A 44 -1.08 -7.05 -0.77
C ASN A 44 -1.14 -5.94 -1.85
N PRO A 45 -0.29 -5.98 -2.90
CA PRO A 45 -0.22 -4.90 -3.89
C PRO A 45 -1.42 -4.89 -4.85
N TYR A 46 -2.17 -5.99 -4.94
CA TYR A 46 -3.30 -6.10 -5.87
C TYR A 46 -4.49 -5.27 -5.43
N ILE A 47 -4.71 -5.08 -4.12
CA ILE A 47 -5.76 -4.18 -3.62
C ILE A 47 -5.49 -2.73 -4.06
N ALA A 48 -4.24 -2.29 -4.01
CA ALA A 48 -3.84 -0.97 -4.48
C ALA A 48 -3.99 -0.84 -6.01
N ALA A 49 -3.64 -1.89 -6.76
CA ALA A 49 -3.80 -1.94 -8.21
C ALA A 49 -5.27 -1.92 -8.65
N GLN A 50 -6.14 -2.67 -7.98
CA GLN A 50 -7.60 -2.68 -8.25
C GLN A 50 -8.23 -1.30 -8.10
N ARG A 51 -7.70 -0.46 -7.19
CA ARG A 51 -8.17 0.91 -6.97
C ARG A 51 -7.50 1.94 -7.90
N GLY A 52 -6.55 1.53 -8.72
CA GLY A 52 -5.79 2.43 -9.60
C GLY A 52 -4.81 3.33 -8.86
N PHE A 53 -4.42 2.99 -7.62
CA PHE A 53 -3.36 3.72 -6.91
C PHE A 53 -1.96 3.34 -7.43
N VAL A 54 -1.84 2.13 -7.96
CA VAL A 54 -0.66 1.63 -8.65
C VAL A 54 -1.10 1.22 -10.05
N ASP A 55 -0.36 1.64 -11.07
CA ASP A 55 -0.70 1.34 -12.46
C ASP A 55 -0.54 -0.15 -12.83
N ASP A 56 0.41 -0.87 -12.21
CA ASP A 56 0.72 -2.26 -12.55
C ASP A 56 1.48 -3.00 -11.43
N VAL A 57 1.33 -4.33 -11.35
CA VAL A 57 2.11 -5.23 -10.49
C VAL A 57 3.01 -6.09 -11.38
N LEU A 58 4.29 -5.76 -11.41
CA LEU A 58 5.26 -6.31 -12.37
C LEU A 58 6.27 -7.27 -11.76
N VAL A 59 6.83 -8.15 -12.60
CA VAL A 59 7.95 -9.01 -12.20
C VAL A 59 9.20 -8.14 -11.96
N PRO A 60 9.96 -8.32 -10.87
CA PRO A 60 11.07 -7.41 -10.53
C PRO A 60 12.11 -7.19 -11.65
N SER A 61 12.36 -8.21 -12.49
CA SER A 61 13.26 -8.12 -13.65
C SER A 61 12.78 -7.16 -14.76
N GLN A 62 11.47 -6.85 -14.82
CA GLN A 62 10.86 -5.94 -15.79
C GLN A 62 10.91 -4.47 -15.37
N THR A 63 11.43 -4.17 -14.17
CA THR A 63 11.48 -2.80 -13.64
C THR A 63 12.20 -1.83 -14.57
N ARG A 64 13.39 -2.20 -15.09
CA ARG A 64 14.19 -1.34 -15.97
C ARG A 64 13.46 -0.94 -17.27
N PRO A 65 12.96 -1.88 -18.09
CA PRO A 65 12.23 -1.49 -19.31
C PRO A 65 10.94 -0.71 -19.01
N ARG A 66 10.24 -0.99 -17.90
CA ARG A 66 9.06 -0.22 -17.50
C ARG A 66 9.42 1.25 -17.18
N LEU A 67 10.52 1.48 -16.47
CA LEU A 67 11.00 2.82 -16.15
C LEU A 67 11.39 3.61 -17.41
N ILE A 68 12.10 2.98 -18.35
CA ILE A 68 12.48 3.63 -19.62
C ILE A 68 11.23 4.10 -20.36
N SER A 69 10.25 3.20 -20.56
CA SER A 69 8.99 3.54 -21.23
C SER A 69 8.21 4.66 -20.52
N ALA A 70 8.19 4.66 -19.18
CA ALA A 70 7.54 5.71 -18.41
C ALA A 70 8.25 7.07 -18.58
N PHE A 71 9.59 7.10 -18.58
CA PHE A 71 10.33 8.34 -18.78
C PHE A 71 10.18 8.89 -20.19
N ASP A 72 10.22 8.05 -21.22
CA ASP A 72 10.00 8.45 -22.61
C ASP A 72 8.62 9.09 -22.78
N MET A 73 7.57 8.49 -22.19
CA MET A 73 6.22 9.05 -22.22
C MET A 73 6.10 10.39 -21.47
N LEU A 74 6.85 10.56 -20.37
CA LEU A 74 6.77 11.73 -19.50
C LEU A 74 7.68 12.89 -19.92
N GLU A 75 8.54 12.71 -20.92
CA GLU A 75 9.55 13.68 -21.35
C GLU A 75 8.93 15.07 -21.67
N THR A 76 7.76 15.09 -22.28
CA THR A 76 7.07 16.33 -22.68
C THR A 76 6.02 16.80 -21.68
N LYS A 77 5.92 16.17 -20.49
CA LYS A 77 4.93 16.57 -19.48
C LYS A 77 5.18 18.02 -19.03
N ARG A 78 4.12 18.81 -18.95
CA ARG A 78 4.12 20.18 -18.41
C ARG A 78 2.94 20.32 -17.44
N GLU A 79 3.21 20.81 -16.23
CA GLU A 79 2.21 21.01 -15.19
C GLU A 79 2.38 22.39 -14.59
N ASN A 80 1.29 23.17 -14.54
CA ASN A 80 1.27 24.48 -13.92
C ASN A 80 0.79 24.36 -12.47
N ARG A 81 1.32 25.22 -11.59
CA ARG A 81 0.91 25.31 -10.18
C ARG A 81 0.29 26.69 -9.92
N PRO A 82 -0.53 26.85 -8.87
CA PRO A 82 -1.09 28.16 -8.51
C PRO A 82 0.00 29.22 -8.27
N ALA A 83 -0.25 30.45 -8.76
CA ALA A 83 0.70 31.57 -8.62
C ALA A 83 0.91 31.95 -7.15
N LYS A 84 2.17 32.04 -6.73
CA LYS A 84 2.59 32.40 -5.36
C LYS A 84 4.03 32.92 -5.39
N LYS A 85 4.45 33.70 -4.37
CA LYS A 85 5.86 34.11 -4.21
C LYS A 85 6.77 32.91 -3.92
N HIS A 86 6.35 32.06 -2.98
CA HIS A 86 6.97 30.78 -2.62
C HIS A 86 5.95 29.93 -1.82
N GLY A 87 6.30 28.69 -1.49
CA GLY A 87 5.53 27.84 -0.58
C GLY A 87 5.76 28.19 0.90
N ASN A 88 5.02 27.53 1.78
CA ASN A 88 5.24 27.53 3.22
C ASN A 88 5.37 26.08 3.70
N LEU A 89 6.57 25.52 3.56
CA LEU A 89 6.87 24.17 4.05
C LEU A 89 6.93 24.20 5.60
N PRO A 90 6.44 23.16 6.30
CA PRO A 90 6.58 23.08 7.75
C PRO A 90 8.06 23.25 8.18
N LEU A 91 8.30 24.08 9.20
CA LEU A 91 9.61 24.31 9.83
C LEU A 91 9.80 23.43 11.07
#